data_AF-A0A967TH54-F1
#
_entry.id   AF-A0A967TH54-F1
#
_cell.length_a   1.000
_cell.length_b   1.000
_cell.length_c   1.000
_cell.angle_alpha   90.00
_cell.angle_beta   90.00
_cell.angle_gamma   90.00
#
_symmetry.space_group_name_H-M   'P 1'
#
loop_
_entity.id
_entity.type
_entity.pdbx_description
1 polymer ?
#
loop_
_entity_poly.entity_id
_entity_poly.type
_entity_poly.pdbx_seq_one_letter_code
_entity_poly.pdbx_strand_id
1 'polypeptide(L)'
;MSARVPVVQIHYLRPPDREQVFRQLLVHDTEDVKVTLARSLEHDPPVVIGGRPVLETGSDAVWFTFPGLWHDIGRFHRADGTFTGIYANVITPPVLGDDLVWETT
;
A
#
# COMPACT_ATOMS: atom_id res chain seq x y z
N MET A 1 -14.72 24.28 1.56
CA MET A 1 -14.85 22.95 2.18
C MET A 1 -13.86 22.03 1.50
N SER A 2 -12.85 21.53 2.21
CA SER A 2 -11.92 20.55 1.63
C SER A 2 -12.68 19.25 1.42
N ALA A 3 -12.72 18.71 0.20
CA ALA A 3 -13.28 17.39 -0.04
C ALA A 3 -12.50 16.36 0.79
N ARG A 4 -13.20 15.42 1.43
CA ARG A 4 -12.58 14.35 2.21
C ARG A 4 -11.97 13.36 1.23
N VAL A 5 -10.68 13.05 1.38
CA VAL A 5 -10.00 12.03 0.56
C VAL A 5 -10.63 10.66 0.88
N PRO A 6 -11.08 9.88 -0.11
CA PRO A 6 -11.65 8.55 0.12
C PRO A 6 -10.64 7.58 0.74
N VAL A 7 -11.14 6.58 1.46
CA VAL A 7 -10.32 5.51 2.05
C VAL A 7 -10.68 4.20 1.38
N VAL A 8 -9.68 3.51 0.88
CA VAL A 8 -9.79 2.16 0.31
C VAL A 8 -9.47 1.13 1.38
N GLN A 9 -10.21 0.03 1.38
CA GLN A 9 -9.88 -1.19 2.14
C GLN A 9 -9.34 -2.22 1.17
N ILE A 10 -8.08 -2.61 1.33
CA ILE A 10 -7.44 -3.62 0.48
C ILE A 10 -7.29 -4.90 1.28
N HIS A 11 -8.03 -5.93 0.86
CA HIS A 11 -8.04 -7.25 1.43
C HIS A 11 -6.98 -8.10 0.74
N TYR A 12 -5.93 -8.44 1.50
CA TYR A 12 -4.85 -9.30 1.08
C TYR A 12 -5.09 -10.72 1.61
N LEU A 13 -5.32 -11.67 0.70
CA LEU A 13 -5.44 -13.09 1.01
C LEU A 13 -4.07 -13.76 0.95
N ARG A 14 -3.50 -13.99 2.12
CA ARG A 14 -2.20 -14.63 2.31
C ARG A 14 -2.37 -16.13 2.54
N PRO A 15 -1.55 -16.98 1.92
CA PRO A 15 -1.53 -18.40 2.25
C PRO A 15 -1.28 -18.66 3.75
N PRO A 16 -1.86 -19.75 4.30
CA PRO A 16 -2.80 -20.66 3.63
C PRO A 16 -4.23 -20.11 3.47
N ASP A 17 -4.68 -19.23 4.36
CA ASP A 17 -6.08 -18.78 4.48
C ASP A 17 -6.22 -17.54 5.38
N ARG A 18 -5.19 -16.70 5.41
CA ARG A 18 -5.14 -15.52 6.28
C ARG A 18 -5.50 -14.27 5.51
N GLU A 19 -6.41 -13.48 6.03
CA GLU A 19 -6.75 -12.17 5.50
C GLU A 19 -6.04 -11.07 6.28
N GLN A 20 -5.51 -10.10 5.55
CA GLN A 20 -5.02 -8.84 6.12
C GLN A 20 -5.66 -7.67 5.38
N VAL A 21 -6.29 -6.76 6.12
CA VAL A 21 -6.93 -5.58 5.54
C VAL A 21 -6.06 -4.34 5.75
N PHE A 22 -5.65 -3.72 4.66
CA PHE A 22 -4.94 -2.44 4.68
C PHE A 22 -5.90 -1.29 4.38
N ARG A 23 -5.77 -0.19 5.14
CA ARG A 23 -6.57 1.02 4.92
C ARG A 23 -5.68 2.12 4.41
N GLN A 24 -6.00 2.67 3.25
CA GLN A 24 -5.16 3.65 2.56
C GLN A 24 -6.00 4.79 1.98
N LEU A 25 -5.42 5.99 1.90
CA LEU A 25 -6.07 7.14 1.29
C LEU A 25 -5.95 7.05 -0.24
N LEU A 26 -7.05 7.13 -0.99
CA LEU A 26 -7.02 7.19 -2.46
C LEU A 26 -6.66 8.60 -2.91
N VAL A 27 -5.39 8.79 -3.28
CA VAL A 27 -4.86 10.13 -3.64
C VAL A 27 -4.86 10.39 -5.13
N HIS A 28 -4.97 9.33 -5.96
CA HIS A 28 -5.15 9.43 -7.39
C HIS A 28 -5.94 8.22 -7.91
N ASP A 29 -6.88 8.47 -8.82
CA ASP A 29 -7.79 7.46 -9.34
C ASP A 29 -7.97 7.65 -10.85
N THR A 30 -7.39 6.75 -11.64
CA THR A 30 -7.52 6.71 -13.10
C THR A 30 -7.75 5.28 -13.55
N GLU A 31 -8.07 5.08 -14.83
CA GLU A 31 -8.25 3.75 -15.42
C GLU A 31 -6.96 2.92 -15.38
N ASP A 32 -5.80 3.54 -15.61
CA ASP A 32 -4.53 2.82 -15.73
C ASP A 32 -3.83 2.56 -14.38
N VAL A 33 -4.09 3.40 -13.39
CA VAL A 33 -3.43 3.31 -12.08
C VAL A 33 -4.28 3.93 -10.96
N LYS A 34 -4.27 3.24 -9.83
CA LYS A 34 -4.73 3.76 -8.55
C LYS A 34 -3.51 4.08 -7.68
N VAL A 35 -3.46 5.29 -7.14
CA VAL A 35 -2.39 5.67 -6.19
C VAL A 35 -2.99 5.86 -4.82
N THR A 36 -2.46 5.11 -3.86
CA THR A 36 -2.90 5.20 -2.47
C THR A 36 -1.75 5.61 -1.55
N LEU A 37 -2.11 6.22 -0.41
CA LEU A 37 -1.18 6.59 0.64
C LEU A 37 -1.54 5.83 1.92
N ALA A 38 -0.66 4.93 2.33
CA ALA A 38 -0.66 4.38 3.67
C ALA A 38 0.10 5.33 4.59
N ARG A 39 -0.53 5.74 5.70
CA ARG A 39 0.05 6.67 6.66
C ARG A 39 0.33 6.02 7.98
N SER A 40 1.42 6.46 8.63
CA SER A 40 1.76 6.07 9.99
C SER A 40 1.66 4.56 10.19
N LEU A 41 2.31 3.81 9.30
CA LEU A 41 2.34 2.36 9.34
C LEU A 41 2.84 1.86 10.70
N GLU A 42 2.25 0.77 11.17
CA GLU A 42 2.70 0.06 12.37
C GLU A 42 3.64 -1.07 11.94
N HIS A 43 4.93 -0.96 12.29
CA HIS A 43 5.94 -1.97 11.99
C HIS A 43 6.86 -2.16 13.19
N ASP A 44 6.57 -3.19 13.97
CA ASP A 44 7.39 -3.66 15.09
C ASP A 44 7.64 -5.17 14.96
N PRO A 45 8.89 -5.64 14.77
CA PRO A 45 10.11 -4.83 14.66
C PRO A 45 10.19 -4.06 13.32
N PRO A 46 11.02 -3.00 13.24
CA PRO A 46 11.30 -2.33 11.97
C PRO A 46 11.85 -3.28 10.90
N VAL A 47 11.51 -3.02 9.65
CA VAL A 47 12.14 -3.71 8.51
C VAL A 47 13.50 -3.11 8.26
N VAL A 48 14.55 -3.93 8.33
CA VAL A 48 15.95 -3.52 8.15
C VAL A 48 16.54 -4.22 6.94
N ILE A 49 17.07 -3.46 5.99
CA ILE A 49 17.77 -3.97 4.80
C ILE A 49 19.18 -3.38 4.79
N GLY A 50 20.21 -4.23 4.66
CA GLY A 50 21.61 -3.80 4.65
C GLY A 50 22.02 -3.03 5.92
N GLY A 51 21.45 -3.38 7.07
CA GLY A 51 21.71 -2.71 8.36
C GLY A 51 21.06 -1.34 8.51
N ARG A 52 20.15 -0.95 7.61
CA ARG A 52 19.43 0.33 7.66
C ARG A 52 17.92 0.09 7.79
N PRO A 53 17.22 0.79 8.70
CA PRO A 53 15.76 0.73 8.73
C PRO A 53 15.22 1.32 7.42
N VAL A 54 14.34 0.57 6.76
CA VAL A 54 13.66 1.00 5.52
C VAL A 54 12.17 1.25 5.74
N LEU A 55 11.61 0.66 6.81
CA LEU A 55 10.23 0.79 7.23
C LEU A 55 10.17 0.61 8.75
N GLU A 56 9.55 1.55 9.44
CA GLU A 56 9.45 1.59 10.91
C GLU A 56 8.12 2.21 11.32
N THR A 57 7.71 2.05 12.58
CA THR A 57 6.48 2.68 13.08
C THR A 57 6.47 4.19 12.82
N GLY A 58 5.38 4.69 12.23
CA GLY A 58 5.23 6.09 11.82
C GLY A 58 5.65 6.38 10.38
N SER A 59 6.18 5.39 9.66
CA SER A 59 6.50 5.51 8.24
C SER A 59 5.27 5.66 7.36
N ASP A 60 5.47 6.33 6.22
CA ASP A 60 4.47 6.45 5.16
C ASP A 60 4.91 5.64 3.93
N ALA A 61 3.92 5.16 3.16
CA ALA A 61 4.17 4.49 1.89
C ALA A 61 3.15 4.91 0.83
N VAL A 62 3.64 5.22 -0.37
CA VAL A 62 2.82 5.47 -1.56
C VAL A 62 2.78 4.21 -2.38
N TRP A 63 1.59 3.73 -2.73
CA TRP A 63 1.42 2.53 -3.56
C TRP A 63 0.82 2.89 -4.91
N PHE A 64 1.31 2.22 -5.94
CA PHE A 64 0.83 2.28 -7.32
C PHE A 64 0.25 0.92 -7.67
N THR A 65 -1.07 0.83 -7.71
CA THR A 65 -1.81 -0.40 -8.01
C THR A 65 -2.33 -0.33 -9.45
N PHE A 66 -1.98 -1.33 -10.26
CA PHE A 66 -2.28 -1.36 -11.69
C PHE A 66 -3.38 -2.39 -11.97
N PRO A 67 -4.55 -1.98 -12.50
CA PRO A 67 -5.61 -2.93 -12.84
C PRO A 67 -5.13 -3.98 -13.86
N GLY A 68 -5.45 -5.24 -13.61
CA GLY A 68 -5.11 -6.35 -14.50
C GLY A 68 -3.65 -6.82 -14.46
N LEU A 69 -2.74 -6.15 -13.73
CA LEU A 69 -1.35 -6.55 -13.64
C LEU A 69 -1.06 -7.35 -12.36
N TRP A 70 -0.06 -8.23 -12.45
CA TRP A 70 0.38 -9.12 -11.36
C TRP A 70 1.38 -8.48 -10.40
N HIS A 71 1.36 -7.14 -10.31
CA HIS A 71 2.24 -6.41 -9.42
C HIS A 71 1.64 -5.07 -9.01
N ASP A 72 2.07 -4.58 -7.86
CA ASP A 72 2.01 -3.18 -7.48
C ASP A 72 3.42 -2.68 -7.13
N ILE A 73 3.57 -1.37 -7.06
CA ILE A 73 4.84 -0.73 -6.73
C ILE A 73 4.64 0.14 -5.50
N GLY A 74 5.46 -0.07 -4.47
CA GLY A 74 5.50 0.74 -3.27
C GLY A 74 6.72 1.66 -3.26
N ARG A 75 6.50 2.92 -2.89
CA ARG A 75 7.54 3.90 -2.58
C ARG A 75 7.51 4.16 -1.08
N PHE A 76 8.61 3.86 -0.40
CA PHE A 76 8.68 3.85 1.05
C PHE A 76 9.51 5.00 1.61
N HIS A 77 9.08 5.49 2.77
CA HIS A 77 9.74 6.54 3.53
C HIS A 77 9.81 6.15 5.00
N ARG A 78 10.85 6.61 5.70
CA ARG A 78 10.91 6.56 7.16
C ARG A 78 9.89 7.50 7.79
N ALA A 79 9.73 7.41 9.10
CA ALA A 79 8.87 8.32 9.88
C ALA A 79 9.30 9.80 9.75
N ASP A 80 10.58 10.07 9.49
CA ASP A 80 11.10 11.41 9.23
C ASP A 80 10.92 11.89 7.78
N GLY A 81 10.28 11.09 6.92
CA GLY A 81 10.07 11.41 5.51
C GLY A 81 11.25 11.08 4.59
N THR A 82 12.33 10.49 5.10
CA THR A 82 13.48 10.04 4.28
C THR A 82 13.05 8.92 3.36
N PHE A 83 13.21 9.09 2.04
CA PHE A 83 12.96 8.04 1.05
C PHE A 83 13.95 6.88 1.22
N THR A 84 13.45 5.65 1.30
CA THR A 84 14.26 4.45 1.56
C THR A 84 14.39 3.52 0.36
N GLY A 85 13.40 3.52 -0.55
CA GLY A 85 13.47 2.73 -1.77
C GLY A 85 12.13 2.45 -2.43
N ILE A 86 12.22 1.72 -3.54
CA ILE A 86 11.09 1.16 -4.26
C ILE A 86 11.02 -0.34 -4.00
N TYR A 87 9.82 -0.85 -3.78
CA TYR A 87 9.52 -2.26 -3.63
C TYR A 87 8.46 -2.65 -4.66
N ALA A 88 8.63 -3.82 -5.27
CA ALA A 88 7.62 -4.41 -6.13
C ALA A 88 7.01 -5.60 -5.38
N ASN A 89 5.70 -5.58 -5.20
CA ASN A 89 4.97 -6.74 -4.69
C ASN A 89 4.49 -7.56 -5.89
N VAL A 90 4.63 -8.87 -5.83
CA VAL A 90 4.01 -9.77 -6.81
C VAL A 90 2.69 -10.23 -6.22
N ILE A 91 1.60 -9.96 -6.93
CA ILE A 91 0.23 -10.14 -6.46
C ILE A 91 -0.64 -10.75 -7.55
N THR A 92 -1.80 -11.29 -7.21
CA THR A 92 -2.85 -11.51 -8.22
C THR A 92 -3.38 -10.17 -8.71
N PRO A 93 -3.87 -10.08 -9.96
CA PRO A 93 -4.51 -8.88 -10.45
C PRO A 93 -5.61 -8.44 -9.49
N PRO A 94 -5.58 -7.19 -9.01
CA PRO A 94 -6.50 -6.74 -7.99
C PRO A 94 -7.92 -6.66 -8.55
N VAL A 95 -8.89 -7.14 -7.78
CA VAL A 95 -10.31 -6.90 -8.05
C VAL A 95 -10.66 -5.56 -7.39
N LEU A 96 -11.03 -4.57 -8.20
CA LEU A 96 -11.27 -3.20 -7.74
C LEU A 96 -12.79 -2.92 -7.68
N GLY A 97 -13.39 -3.02 -6.50
CA GLY A 97 -14.80 -2.73 -6.27
C GLY A 97 -15.13 -1.22 -6.27
N ASP A 98 -16.33 -0.88 -6.73
CA ASP A 98 -16.87 0.50 -6.74
C ASP A 98 -17.13 1.05 -5.33
N ASP A 99 -17.19 0.17 -4.33
CA ASP A 99 -17.36 0.47 -2.91
C ASP A 99 -16.05 0.78 -2.17
N LEU A 100 -14.94 0.91 -2.90
CA LEU A 100 -13.58 1.09 -2.37
C LEU A 100 -13.07 -0.10 -1.54
N VAL A 101 -13.64 -1.29 -1.78
CA VAL A 101 -13.12 -2.57 -1.28
C VAL A 101 -12.40 -3.27 -2.42
N TRP A 102 -11.11 -3.51 -2.24
CA TRP A 102 -10.26 -4.16 -3.24
C TRP A 102 -9.70 -5.47 -2.70
N GLU A 103 -9.49 -6.45 -3.56
CA GLU A 103 -9.02 -7.79 -3.18
C GLU A 103 -7.81 -8.23 -3.99
N THR A 104 -6.80 -8.84 -3.33
CA THR A 104 -5.58 -9.39 -3.95
C THR A 104 -4.85 -10.37 -3.01
N THR A 105 -3.62 -10.81 -3.33
CA THR A 105 -2.81 -11.80 -2.57
C THR A 105 -1.51 -11.27 -2.00
#